data_AF-A0A9E2PDA5-F1
#
_entry.id   AF-A0A9E2PDA5-F1
#
_cell.length_a   1.000
_cell.length_b   1.000
_cell.length_c   1.000
_cell.angle_alpha   90.00
_cell.angle_beta   90.00
_cell.angle_gamma   90.00
#
_symmetry.space_group_name_H-M   'P 1'
#
loop_
_entity.id
_entity.type
_entity.pdbx_description
1 polymer ?
#
loop_
_entity_poly.entity_id
_entity_poly.type
_entity_poly.pdbx_seq_one_letter_code
_entity_poly.pdbx_strand_id
1 'polypeptide(L)'
;MKKSDNKGFALFFLIAVFLVISALIGAGITMIGPRVRKAKYDRSGEILTAATQSVISWSVINGRLPDAATFPSLLPSSVDDWGRALVYIYDNNLTSSATGGICGRQSTGLLYGAVANTAFIIVSGAEDLTVNTTPSVSGAYAGTVAPATADIVRFVSLENLKNQAGCFGFTSGVLKILNNELPEGVSGTPYTGSLFADGGVPPYAWNTTVLPVWLAFNPATATLTGTPAIAGSFSVTLKVTDANGGTTTRTYTLKVS
;
A
#
# COMPACT_ATOMS: atom_id res chain seq x y z
N MET A 1 -48.99 -49.11 59.28
CA MET A 1 -48.23 -48.00 58.65
C MET A 1 -48.36 -48.13 57.14
N LYS A 2 -49.06 -47.20 56.48
CA LYS A 2 -49.32 -47.23 55.03
C LYS A 2 -48.07 -46.71 54.32
N LYS A 3 -47.36 -47.57 53.60
CA LYS A 3 -46.14 -47.23 52.86
C LYS A 3 -46.54 -46.35 51.68
N SER A 4 -46.31 -45.04 51.80
CA SER A 4 -46.53 -44.06 50.73
C SER A 4 -45.72 -44.45 49.49
N ASP A 5 -46.40 -44.58 48.36
CA ASP A 5 -45.83 -45.02 47.08
C ASP A 5 -45.09 -43.84 46.42
N ASN A 6 -43.81 -43.67 46.77
CA ASN A 6 -42.93 -42.58 46.28
C ASN A 6 -42.57 -42.69 44.78
N LYS A 7 -43.15 -43.63 44.03
CA LYS A 7 -42.86 -43.86 42.61
C LYS A 7 -43.32 -42.71 41.71
N GLY A 8 -44.42 -42.04 42.06
CA GLY A 8 -44.93 -40.88 41.30
C GLY A 8 -44.04 -39.63 41.39
N PHE A 9 -43.41 -39.40 42.55
CA PHE A 9 -42.51 -38.27 42.75
C PHE A 9 -41.20 -38.44 41.96
N ALA A 10 -40.60 -39.64 41.99
CA ALA A 10 -39.38 -39.92 41.25
C ALA A 10 -39.56 -39.78 39.73
N LEU A 11 -40.70 -40.22 39.20
CA LEU A 11 -41.01 -40.10 37.77
C LEU A 11 -41.21 -38.64 37.34
N PHE A 12 -41.87 -37.83 38.18
CA PHE A 12 -42.06 -36.41 37.91
C PHE A 12 -40.73 -35.64 37.86
N PHE A 13 -39.82 -35.91 38.81
CA PHE A 13 -38.49 -35.30 38.79
C PHE A 13 -37.67 -35.72 37.58
N LEU A 14 -37.74 -36.99 37.17
CA LEU A 14 -37.05 -37.47 35.98
C LEU A 14 -37.54 -36.72 34.73
N ILE A 15 -38.85 -36.57 34.56
CA ILE A 15 -39.45 -35.85 33.43
C ILE A 15 -39.06 -34.37 33.47
N ALA A 16 -39.11 -33.73 34.65
CA ALA A 16 -38.70 -32.33 34.81
C ALA A 16 -37.22 -32.13 34.44
N VAL A 17 -36.34 -33.04 34.86
CA VAL A 17 -34.91 -32.99 34.52
C VAL A 17 -34.70 -33.14 33.02
N PHE A 18 -35.39 -34.07 32.35
CA PHE A 18 -35.28 -34.22 30.90
C PHE A 18 -35.81 -32.99 30.15
N LEU A 19 -36.93 -32.39 30.58
CA LEU A 19 -37.45 -31.17 29.98
C LEU A 19 -36.47 -30.00 30.13
N VAL A 20 -35.84 -29.86 31.29
CA VAL A 20 -34.82 -28.84 31.54
C VAL A 20 -33.57 -29.09 30.67
N ILE A 21 -33.10 -30.34 30.57
CA ILE A 21 -31.95 -30.69 29.73
C ILE A 21 -32.27 -30.42 28.25
N SER A 22 -33.45 -30.81 27.75
CA SER A 22 -33.86 -30.54 26.37
C SER A 22 -33.99 -29.03 26.09
N ALA A 23 -34.52 -28.25 27.02
CA ALA A 23 -34.59 -26.80 26.91
C ALA A 23 -33.18 -26.15 26.91
N LEU A 24 -32.27 -26.63 27.76
CA LEU A 24 -30.89 -26.15 27.85
C LEU A 24 -30.07 -26.52 26.60
N ILE A 25 -30.23 -27.73 26.07
CA ILE A 25 -29.60 -28.16 24.82
C ILE A 25 -30.15 -27.34 23.65
N GLY A 26 -31.47 -27.15 23.59
CA GLY A 26 -32.12 -26.33 22.56
C GLY A 26 -31.63 -24.88 22.58
N ALA A 27 -31.63 -24.24 23.75
CA ALA A 27 -31.10 -22.89 23.92
C ALA A 27 -29.60 -22.80 23.61
N GLY A 28 -28.81 -23.78 24.07
CA GLY A 28 -27.37 -23.84 23.83
C GLY A 28 -27.01 -23.92 22.34
N ILE A 29 -27.69 -24.78 21.57
CA ILE A 29 -27.45 -24.94 20.12
C ILE A 29 -27.79 -23.65 19.36
N THR A 30 -28.88 -22.95 19.71
CA THR A 30 -29.27 -21.70 19.05
C THR A 30 -28.27 -20.56 19.27
N MET A 31 -27.55 -20.54 20.40
CA MET A 31 -26.55 -19.51 20.70
C MET A 31 -25.16 -19.80 20.13
N ILE A 32 -24.82 -21.07 19.91
CA ILE A 32 -23.49 -21.47 19.41
C ILE A 32 -23.32 -21.10 17.93
N GLY A 33 -24.33 -21.35 17.09
CA GLY A 33 -24.25 -21.13 15.63
C GLY A 33 -23.82 -19.71 15.22
N PRO A 34 -24.52 -18.65 15.67
CA PRO A 34 -24.17 -17.27 15.33
C PRO A 34 -22.80 -16.83 15.86
N ARG A 35 -22.41 -17.30 17.06
CA ARG A 35 -21.10 -16.97 17.65
C ARG A 35 -19.95 -17.62 16.90
N VAL A 36 -20.11 -18.88 16.49
CA VAL A 36 -19.10 -19.57 15.67
C VAL A 36 -18.94 -18.87 14.32
N ARG A 37 -20.04 -18.51 13.64
CA ARG A 37 -19.98 -17.77 12.36
C ARG A 37 -19.26 -16.45 12.48
N LYS A 38 -19.57 -15.66 13.51
CA LYS A 38 -18.86 -14.41 13.78
C LYS A 38 -17.36 -14.64 14.05
N ALA A 39 -17.01 -15.63 14.85
CA ALA A 39 -15.62 -15.95 15.11
C ALA A 39 -14.85 -16.36 13.84
N LYS A 40 -15.47 -17.15 12.96
CA LYS A 40 -14.89 -17.51 11.66
C LYS A 40 -14.67 -16.30 10.74
N TYR A 41 -15.61 -15.36 10.76
CA TYR A 41 -15.50 -14.11 10.01
C TYR A 41 -14.35 -13.24 10.51
N ASP A 42 -14.29 -13.04 11.83
CA ASP A 42 -13.23 -12.25 12.45
C ASP A 42 -11.85 -12.89 12.16
N ARG A 43 -11.73 -14.22 12.31
CA ARG A 43 -10.50 -14.97 12.03
C ARG A 43 -10.09 -14.97 10.55
N SER A 44 -11.05 -15.04 9.64
CA SER A 44 -10.76 -14.93 8.20
C SER A 44 -10.30 -13.52 7.83
N GLY A 45 -10.84 -12.49 8.51
CA GLY A 45 -10.32 -11.13 8.42
C GLY A 45 -8.87 -10.99 8.89
N GLU A 46 -8.48 -11.70 9.94
CA GLU A 46 -7.09 -11.78 10.41
C GLU A 46 -6.19 -12.49 9.40
N ILE A 47 -6.64 -13.61 8.81
CA ILE A 47 -5.93 -14.33 7.75
C ILE A 47 -5.67 -13.42 6.55
N LEU A 48 -6.67 -12.67 6.09
CA LEU A 48 -6.51 -11.72 4.99
C LEU A 48 -5.54 -10.60 5.34
N THR A 49 -5.56 -10.14 6.59
CA THR A 49 -4.64 -9.10 7.06
C THR A 49 -3.20 -9.61 7.06
N ALA A 50 -2.97 -10.83 7.56
CA ALA A 50 -1.67 -11.49 7.53
C ALA A 50 -1.18 -11.72 6.08
N ALA A 51 -2.06 -12.20 5.20
CA ALA A 51 -1.77 -12.36 3.77
C ALA A 51 -1.35 -11.03 3.12
N THR A 52 -2.06 -9.95 3.43
CA THR A 52 -1.75 -8.59 2.95
C THR A 52 -0.35 -8.17 3.39
N GLN A 53 0.00 -8.38 4.66
CA GLN A 53 1.34 -8.05 5.17
C GLN A 53 2.44 -8.92 4.57
N SER A 54 2.18 -10.20 4.31
CA SER A 54 3.13 -11.07 3.59
C SER A 54 3.41 -10.57 2.18
N VAL A 55 2.36 -10.20 1.44
CA VAL A 55 2.51 -9.63 0.09
C VAL A 55 3.30 -8.34 0.13
N ILE A 56 2.98 -7.40 1.03
CA ILE A 56 3.72 -6.15 1.21
C ILE A 56 5.19 -6.45 1.48
N SER A 57 5.48 -7.24 2.51
CA SER A 57 6.86 -7.52 2.96
C SER A 57 7.71 -8.14 1.85
N TRP A 58 7.17 -9.13 1.14
CA TRP A 58 7.84 -9.73 0.00
C TRP A 58 8.07 -8.72 -1.12
N SER A 59 7.08 -7.86 -1.37
CA SER A 59 7.11 -6.87 -2.45
C SER A 59 8.14 -5.78 -2.21
N VAL A 60 8.29 -5.31 -0.97
CA VAL A 60 9.35 -4.36 -0.59
C VAL A 60 10.74 -4.94 -0.83
N ILE A 61 10.95 -6.21 -0.47
CA ILE A 61 12.24 -6.88 -0.65
C ILE A 61 12.58 -7.06 -2.13
N ASN A 62 11.59 -7.40 -2.97
CA ASN A 62 11.80 -7.72 -4.37
C ASN A 62 11.58 -6.53 -5.32
N GLY A 63 11.12 -5.39 -4.82
CA GLY A 63 10.80 -4.19 -5.59
C GLY A 63 9.65 -4.38 -6.60
N ARG A 64 8.85 -5.45 -6.47
CA ARG A 64 7.77 -5.85 -7.37
C ARG A 64 6.71 -6.65 -6.61
N LEU A 65 5.48 -6.69 -7.10
CA LEU A 65 4.44 -7.58 -6.59
C LEU A 65 4.70 -9.05 -6.98
N PRO A 66 4.31 -10.02 -6.14
CA PRO A 66 4.30 -11.42 -6.53
C PRO A 66 3.24 -11.65 -7.61
N ASP A 67 3.49 -12.62 -8.48
CA ASP A 67 2.49 -13.12 -9.41
C ASP A 67 1.56 -14.15 -8.74
N ALA A 68 0.52 -14.58 -9.46
CA ALA A 68 -0.44 -15.56 -8.95
C ALA A 68 0.20 -16.91 -8.59
N ALA A 69 1.31 -17.30 -9.22
CA ALA A 69 2.00 -18.56 -8.94
C ALA A 69 2.84 -18.48 -7.66
N THR A 70 3.45 -17.32 -7.40
CA THR A 70 4.26 -17.07 -6.21
C THR A 70 3.38 -16.86 -4.99
N PHE A 71 2.23 -16.20 -5.15
CA PHE A 71 1.35 -15.76 -4.06
C PHE A 71 1.05 -16.85 -3.00
N PRO A 72 0.62 -18.09 -3.35
CA PRO A 72 0.30 -19.11 -2.35
C PRO A 72 1.46 -19.47 -1.42
N SER A 73 2.71 -19.39 -1.90
CA SER A 73 3.91 -19.71 -1.13
C SER A 73 4.26 -18.66 -0.06
N LEU A 74 3.68 -17.46 -0.17
CA LEU A 74 3.94 -16.34 0.75
C LEU A 74 3.02 -16.33 1.96
N LEU A 75 1.95 -17.11 1.89
CA LEU A 75 0.85 -17.02 2.83
C LEU A 75 1.11 -17.83 4.09
N PRO A 76 0.88 -17.25 5.29
CA PRO A 76 0.85 -18.02 6.53
C PRO A 76 -0.28 -19.08 6.53
N SER A 77 -1.38 -18.78 5.84
CA SER A 77 -2.46 -19.72 5.52
C SER A 77 -2.97 -19.45 4.11
N SER A 78 -3.01 -20.50 3.28
CA SER A 78 -3.52 -20.41 1.90
C SER A 78 -5.05 -20.47 1.80
N VAL A 79 -5.72 -20.76 2.93
CA VAL A 79 -7.18 -20.85 3.04
C VAL A 79 -7.71 -20.02 4.20
N ASP A 80 -8.98 -19.62 4.11
CA ASP A 80 -9.73 -19.00 5.20
C ASP A 80 -10.24 -20.02 6.25
N ASP A 81 -10.95 -19.54 7.29
CA ASP A 81 -11.46 -20.40 8.38
C ASP A 81 -12.68 -21.27 7.95
N TRP A 82 -13.11 -21.10 6.69
CA TRP A 82 -14.09 -21.95 6.02
C TRP A 82 -13.44 -22.93 5.02
N GLY A 83 -12.11 -22.92 4.88
CA GLY A 83 -11.34 -23.84 4.05
C GLY A 83 -11.30 -23.45 2.57
N ARG A 84 -11.61 -22.20 2.22
CA ARG A 84 -11.57 -21.70 0.84
C ARG A 84 -10.28 -20.94 0.56
N ALA A 85 -9.74 -21.13 -0.64
CA ALA A 85 -8.53 -20.46 -1.07
C ALA A 85 -8.76 -18.95 -1.20
N LEU A 86 -7.74 -18.17 -0.85
CA LEU A 86 -7.77 -16.72 -1.04
C LEU A 86 -7.59 -16.35 -2.51
N VAL A 87 -8.33 -15.33 -2.96
CA VAL A 87 -8.22 -14.78 -4.31
C VAL A 87 -7.35 -13.53 -4.28
N TYR A 88 -6.30 -13.50 -5.10
CA TYR A 88 -5.33 -12.40 -5.19
C TYR A 88 -5.36 -11.75 -6.56
N ILE A 89 -5.82 -10.51 -6.59
CA ILE A 89 -6.02 -9.71 -7.80
C ILE A 89 -5.00 -8.57 -7.76
N TYR A 90 -4.23 -8.40 -8.82
CA TYR A 90 -3.15 -7.41 -8.84
C TYR A 90 -2.99 -6.75 -10.21
N ASP A 91 -2.31 -5.61 -10.25
CA ASP A 91 -1.95 -4.99 -11.54
C ASP A 91 -0.71 -5.69 -12.14
N ASN A 92 -0.82 -6.16 -13.38
CA ASN A 92 0.27 -6.89 -14.05
C ASN A 92 1.58 -6.08 -14.11
N ASN A 93 1.48 -4.76 -14.28
CA ASN A 93 2.62 -3.88 -14.47
C ASN A 93 3.49 -3.75 -13.21
N LEU A 94 2.98 -4.15 -12.04
CA LEU A 94 3.72 -4.17 -10.79
C LEU A 94 4.48 -5.48 -10.56
N THR A 95 4.30 -6.52 -11.38
CA THR A 95 4.97 -7.82 -11.19
C THR A 95 6.38 -7.89 -11.76
N SER A 96 6.78 -6.89 -12.55
CA SER A 96 8.11 -6.78 -13.14
C SER A 96 8.87 -5.59 -12.54
N SER A 97 10.16 -5.79 -12.27
CA SER A 97 11.08 -4.71 -11.89
C SER A 97 11.61 -3.94 -13.10
N ALA A 98 11.46 -4.48 -14.32
CA ALA A 98 11.79 -3.76 -15.54
C ALA A 98 10.84 -2.57 -15.67
N THR A 99 11.37 -1.35 -15.81
CA THR A 99 10.64 -0.06 -15.72
C THR A 99 10.37 0.43 -14.29
N GLY A 100 11.31 0.20 -13.36
CA GLY A 100 11.34 0.86 -12.05
C GLY A 100 10.50 0.20 -10.94
N GLY A 101 9.92 -0.97 -11.20
CA GLY A 101 9.19 -1.75 -10.19
C GLY A 101 8.07 -0.96 -9.51
N ILE A 102 7.85 -1.19 -8.21
CA ILE A 102 6.83 -0.47 -7.42
C ILE A 102 7.07 1.05 -7.42
N CYS A 103 8.33 1.46 -7.25
CA CYS A 103 8.68 2.87 -7.08
C CYS A 103 8.57 3.68 -8.38
N GLY A 104 8.76 3.02 -9.53
CA GLY A 104 8.69 3.64 -10.85
C GLY A 104 7.27 3.92 -11.35
N ARG A 105 6.25 3.32 -10.74
CA ARG A 105 4.87 3.44 -11.22
C ARG A 105 4.18 4.70 -10.69
N GLN A 106 3.49 5.37 -11.61
CA GLN A 106 2.66 6.54 -11.33
C GLN A 106 1.17 6.18 -11.20
N SER A 107 0.73 5.12 -11.86
CA SER A 107 -0.66 4.65 -11.84
C SER A 107 -0.76 3.14 -11.96
N THR A 108 -1.94 2.61 -11.66
CA THR A 108 -2.36 1.23 -11.96
C THR A 108 -3.69 1.26 -12.71
N GLY A 109 -3.95 0.21 -13.49
CA GLY A 109 -5.24 -0.04 -14.13
C GLY A 109 -6.26 -0.73 -13.22
N LEU A 110 -5.90 -1.04 -11.98
CA LEU A 110 -6.75 -1.73 -11.02
C LEU A 110 -7.47 -0.73 -10.09
N LEU A 111 -8.78 -0.88 -9.96
CA LEU A 111 -9.62 -0.06 -9.08
C LEU A 111 -10.38 -0.94 -8.08
N TYR A 112 -10.53 -0.45 -6.85
CA TYR A 112 -11.39 -1.05 -5.84
C TYR A 112 -12.58 -0.11 -5.56
N GLY A 113 -13.76 -0.44 -6.09
CA GLY A 113 -14.88 0.51 -6.11
C GLY A 113 -14.49 1.84 -6.77
N ALA A 114 -14.54 2.94 -6.02
CA ALA A 114 -14.12 4.27 -6.46
C ALA A 114 -12.62 4.58 -6.20
N VAL A 115 -11.89 3.67 -5.56
CA VAL A 115 -10.47 3.86 -5.24
C VAL A 115 -9.62 3.51 -6.46
N ALA A 116 -9.13 4.55 -7.14
CA ALA A 116 -8.18 4.41 -8.24
C ALA A 116 -6.78 4.01 -7.75
N ASN A 117 -5.94 3.56 -8.68
CA ASN A 117 -4.55 3.22 -8.42
C ASN A 117 -4.37 2.16 -7.33
N THR A 118 -5.20 1.12 -7.32
CA THR A 118 -5.05 -0.01 -6.40
C THR A 118 -3.89 -0.90 -6.85
N ALA A 119 -2.98 -1.29 -5.95
CA ALA A 119 -1.86 -2.17 -6.29
C ALA A 119 -2.31 -3.63 -6.36
N PHE A 120 -3.01 -4.07 -5.32
CA PHE A 120 -3.59 -5.41 -5.25
C PHE A 120 -4.76 -5.48 -4.26
N ILE A 121 -5.54 -6.55 -4.38
CA ILE A 121 -6.72 -6.88 -3.60
C ILE A 121 -6.66 -8.37 -3.24
N ILE A 122 -6.94 -8.71 -1.98
CA ILE A 122 -7.10 -10.09 -1.51
C ILE A 122 -8.54 -10.27 -1.03
N VAL A 123 -9.19 -11.34 -1.50
CA VAL A 123 -10.61 -11.62 -1.26
C VAL A 123 -10.78 -13.02 -0.68
N SER A 124 -11.69 -13.17 0.28
CA SER A 124 -12.22 -14.45 0.76
C SER A 124 -13.74 -14.44 0.58
N GLY A 125 -14.28 -15.56 0.08
CA GLY A 125 -15.73 -15.78 -0.08
C GLY A 125 -16.47 -16.08 1.22
N ALA A 126 -15.77 -16.07 2.36
CA ALA A 126 -16.35 -16.14 3.70
C ALA A 126 -17.51 -17.17 3.85
N GLU A 127 -18.69 -16.72 4.30
CA GLU A 127 -19.81 -17.59 4.66
C GLU A 127 -20.53 -18.21 3.45
N ASP A 128 -20.53 -17.54 2.29
CA ASP A 128 -21.18 -18.05 1.07
C ASP A 128 -20.30 -19.03 0.28
N LEU A 129 -19.02 -19.14 0.67
CA LEU A 129 -18.00 -20.04 0.11
C LEU A 129 -17.66 -19.75 -1.36
N THR A 130 -18.11 -18.62 -1.91
CA THR A 130 -17.94 -18.24 -3.31
C THR A 130 -17.45 -16.80 -3.42
N VAL A 131 -16.29 -16.60 -4.05
CA VAL A 131 -15.83 -15.23 -4.31
C VAL A 131 -16.72 -14.60 -5.39
N ASN A 132 -17.51 -13.60 -5.02
CA ASN A 132 -18.44 -12.91 -5.91
C ASN A 132 -17.87 -11.59 -6.42
N THR A 133 -16.63 -11.65 -6.92
CA THR A 133 -15.92 -10.53 -7.57
C THR A 133 -15.70 -10.79 -9.05
N THR A 134 -15.47 -9.72 -9.80
CA THR A 134 -14.82 -9.81 -11.12
C THR A 134 -13.41 -9.22 -11.01
N PRO A 135 -12.35 -10.00 -11.23
CA PRO A 135 -12.32 -11.46 -11.45
C PRO A 135 -12.58 -12.24 -10.15
N SER A 136 -13.03 -13.50 -10.27
CA SER A 136 -13.30 -14.42 -9.15
C SER A 136 -12.14 -15.40 -8.87
N VAL A 137 -11.02 -15.24 -9.57
CA VAL A 137 -9.82 -16.09 -9.47
C VAL A 137 -8.58 -15.22 -9.35
N SER A 138 -7.53 -15.76 -8.71
CA SER A 138 -6.25 -15.06 -8.57
C SER A 138 -5.62 -14.79 -9.93
N GLY A 139 -5.13 -13.57 -10.15
CA GLY A 139 -4.54 -13.19 -11.42
C GLY A 139 -4.41 -11.68 -11.60
N ALA A 140 -3.72 -11.32 -12.67
CA ALA A 140 -3.62 -9.93 -13.07
C ALA A 140 -4.95 -9.43 -13.63
N TYR A 141 -5.31 -8.19 -13.29
CA TYR A 141 -6.55 -7.57 -13.77
C TYR A 141 -6.38 -6.06 -13.95
N ALA A 142 -7.07 -5.52 -14.94
CA ALA A 142 -7.21 -4.09 -15.17
C ALA A 142 -8.71 -3.79 -15.32
N GLY A 143 -9.22 -2.93 -14.46
CA GLY A 143 -10.64 -2.62 -14.32
C GLY A 143 -11.06 -2.46 -12.87
N THR A 144 -12.35 -2.27 -12.66
CA THR A 144 -12.95 -2.13 -11.34
C THR A 144 -13.30 -3.48 -10.75
N VAL A 145 -12.82 -3.72 -9.52
CA VAL A 145 -13.24 -4.82 -8.67
C VAL A 145 -14.29 -4.30 -7.69
N ALA A 146 -15.47 -4.91 -7.71
CA ALA A 146 -16.60 -4.60 -6.83
C ALA A 146 -17.07 -5.89 -6.15
N PRO A 147 -16.56 -6.20 -4.95
CA PRO A 147 -16.95 -7.40 -4.20
C PRO A 147 -18.36 -7.33 -3.65
N ALA A 148 -18.99 -8.49 -3.48
CA ALA A 148 -20.28 -8.57 -2.81
C ALA A 148 -20.12 -8.24 -1.32
N THR A 149 -21.23 -7.85 -0.67
CA THR A 149 -21.23 -7.52 0.77
C THR A 149 -20.91 -8.71 1.68
N ALA A 150 -20.96 -9.94 1.14
CA ALA A 150 -20.63 -11.16 1.86
C ALA A 150 -19.13 -11.50 1.83
N ASP A 151 -18.38 -10.98 0.85
CA ASP A 151 -16.95 -11.19 0.72
C ASP A 151 -16.18 -10.39 1.78
N ILE A 152 -15.11 -10.98 2.33
CA ILE A 152 -14.13 -10.24 3.13
C ILE A 152 -13.02 -9.79 2.19
N VAL A 153 -12.69 -8.50 2.22
CA VAL A 153 -11.76 -7.89 1.28
C VAL A 153 -10.70 -7.09 2.02
N ARG A 154 -9.45 -7.19 1.56
CA ARG A 154 -8.37 -6.26 1.88
C ARG A 154 -7.75 -5.77 0.59
N PHE A 155 -7.46 -4.48 0.52
CA PHE A 155 -6.82 -3.87 -0.64
C PHE A 155 -5.70 -2.94 -0.20
N VAL A 156 -4.74 -2.73 -1.07
CA VAL A 156 -3.63 -1.82 -0.86
C VAL A 156 -3.51 -0.92 -2.08
N SER A 157 -3.54 0.40 -1.88
CA SER A 157 -3.29 1.36 -2.95
C SER A 157 -1.81 1.38 -3.34
N LEU A 158 -1.52 1.78 -4.57
CA LEU A 158 -0.16 2.00 -5.05
C LEU A 158 0.58 2.99 -4.15
N GLU A 159 -0.10 4.06 -3.70
CA GLU A 159 0.49 5.03 -2.78
C GLU A 159 0.91 4.40 -1.44
N ASN A 160 0.02 3.62 -0.82
CA ASN A 160 0.34 2.93 0.43
C ASN A 160 1.50 1.95 0.25
N LEU A 161 1.49 1.16 -0.83
CA LEU A 161 2.56 0.22 -1.12
C LEU A 161 3.90 0.93 -1.36
N LYS A 162 3.91 2.05 -2.09
CA LYS A 162 5.12 2.86 -2.28
C LYS A 162 5.63 3.40 -0.94
N ASN A 163 4.74 3.85 -0.06
CA ASN A 163 5.11 4.42 1.25
C ASN A 163 5.81 3.35 2.10
N GLN A 164 5.26 2.14 2.11
CA GLN A 164 5.83 1.00 2.82
C GLN A 164 7.13 0.49 2.19
N ALA A 165 7.26 0.59 0.87
CA ALA A 165 8.45 0.18 0.14
C ALA A 165 9.64 1.14 0.27
N GLY A 166 9.49 2.28 0.96
CA GLY A 166 10.57 3.26 1.04
C GLY A 166 10.95 3.80 -0.34
N CYS A 167 10.02 3.75 -1.32
CA CYS A 167 10.15 4.44 -2.61
C CYS A 167 10.32 5.96 -2.47
N PHE A 168 10.22 6.41 -1.23
CA PHE A 168 10.50 7.71 -0.72
C PHE A 168 11.90 7.63 -0.12
N GLY A 169 12.92 8.08 -0.85
CA GLY A 169 14.18 8.52 -0.23
C GLY A 169 13.86 9.47 0.94
N PHE A 170 14.83 9.77 1.81
CA PHE A 170 14.65 10.53 3.07
C PHE A 170 13.85 11.85 2.91
N THR A 171 13.59 12.30 1.70
CA THR A 171 12.67 13.39 1.36
C THR A 171 11.32 12.98 0.71
N SER A 172 10.58 12.00 1.22
CA SER A 172 9.17 11.79 0.86
C SER A 172 8.89 11.64 -0.65
N GLY A 173 9.71 10.90 -1.42
CA GLY A 173 9.40 10.28 -2.74
C GLY A 173 8.98 11.21 -3.88
N VAL A 174 8.69 12.47 -3.57
CA VAL A 174 8.51 13.58 -4.46
C VAL A 174 9.89 14.16 -4.67
N LEU A 175 10.30 14.22 -5.93
CA LEU A 175 11.54 14.85 -6.35
C LEU A 175 11.67 16.27 -5.75
N LYS A 176 12.78 16.53 -5.07
CA LYS A 176 13.05 17.81 -4.39
C LYS A 176 14.47 18.28 -4.65
N ILE A 177 14.64 19.60 -4.69
CA ILE A 177 15.95 20.26 -4.65
C ILE A 177 16.27 20.57 -3.19
N LEU A 178 17.37 20.01 -2.68
CA LEU A 178 17.74 20.06 -1.26
C LEU A 178 18.30 21.43 -0.85
N ASN A 179 18.90 22.17 -1.77
CA ASN A 179 19.47 23.49 -1.48
C ASN A 179 18.37 24.45 -1.01
N ASN A 180 18.51 24.96 0.22
CA ASN A 180 17.59 25.99 0.71
C ASN A 180 17.90 27.37 0.09
N GLU A 181 19.18 27.65 -0.07
CA GLU A 181 19.75 28.86 -0.66
C GLU A 181 20.99 28.52 -1.48
N LEU A 182 21.46 29.49 -2.28
CA LEU A 182 22.73 29.41 -2.99
C LEU A 182 23.79 30.18 -2.22
N PRO A 183 25.08 29.78 -2.27
CA PRO A 183 26.17 30.57 -1.68
C PRO A 183 26.14 32.02 -2.19
N GLU A 184 26.48 32.98 -1.34
CA GLU A 184 26.63 34.39 -1.74
C GLU A 184 27.84 34.57 -2.66
N GLY A 185 27.71 35.43 -3.67
CA GLY A 185 28.80 35.80 -4.58
C GLY A 185 29.49 37.11 -4.17
N VAL A 186 30.70 37.33 -4.69
CA VAL A 186 31.42 38.60 -4.53
C VAL A 186 31.78 39.15 -5.90
N SER A 187 31.52 40.44 -6.13
CA SER A 187 31.86 41.11 -7.39
C SER A 187 33.35 40.95 -7.74
N GLY A 188 33.63 40.62 -9.01
CA GLY A 188 34.98 40.37 -9.52
C GLY A 188 35.62 39.03 -9.11
N THR A 189 34.97 38.22 -8.27
CA THR A 189 35.51 36.94 -7.77
C THR A 189 34.84 35.74 -8.46
N PRO A 190 35.57 34.68 -8.83
CA PRO A 190 34.96 33.45 -9.34
C PRO A 190 33.96 32.86 -8.35
N TYR A 191 32.75 32.61 -8.83
CA TYR A 191 31.65 32.00 -8.11
C TYR A 191 31.55 30.50 -8.42
N THR A 192 31.26 29.70 -7.38
CA THR A 192 30.90 28.29 -7.53
C THR A 192 29.75 27.94 -6.60
N GLY A 193 28.76 27.21 -7.11
CA GLY A 193 27.64 26.69 -6.33
C GLY A 193 27.27 25.29 -6.78
N SER A 194 27.00 24.38 -5.84
CA SER A 194 26.60 23.00 -6.14
C SER A 194 25.13 22.79 -5.78
N LEU A 195 24.44 22.01 -6.62
CA LEU A 195 23.06 21.63 -6.40
C LEU A 195 22.95 20.16 -6.04
N PHE A 196 21.98 19.86 -5.19
CA PHE A 196 21.66 18.53 -4.73
C PHE A 196 20.17 18.28 -4.88
N ALA A 197 19.80 17.10 -5.38
CA ALA A 197 18.43 16.64 -5.44
C ALA A 197 18.30 15.28 -4.76
N ASP A 198 17.12 15.01 -4.23
CA ASP A 198 16.74 13.74 -3.63
C ASP A 198 15.25 13.46 -3.88
N GLY A 199 14.84 12.21 -3.65
CA GLY A 199 13.53 11.71 -4.01
C GLY A 199 13.40 11.44 -5.51
N GLY A 200 12.22 10.98 -5.94
CA GLY A 200 12.04 10.51 -7.31
C GLY A 200 12.93 9.29 -7.64
N VAL A 201 13.16 9.05 -8.93
CA VAL A 201 13.98 7.93 -9.42
C VAL A 201 15.21 8.44 -10.19
N PRO A 202 16.43 8.17 -9.72
CA PRO A 202 17.66 8.46 -10.46
C PRO A 202 17.72 7.72 -11.82
N PRO A 203 18.46 8.24 -12.82
CA PRO A 203 19.28 9.45 -12.78
C PRO A 203 18.47 10.74 -12.85
N TYR A 204 19.03 11.83 -12.31
CA TYR A 204 18.42 13.16 -12.34
C TYR A 204 18.94 13.97 -13.53
N ALA A 205 18.02 14.52 -14.31
CA ALA A 205 18.30 15.45 -15.39
C ALA A 205 18.03 16.88 -14.93
N TRP A 206 19.08 17.69 -14.86
CA TRP A 206 18.98 19.10 -14.51
C TRP A 206 18.85 19.99 -15.73
N ASN A 207 18.03 21.02 -15.62
CA ASN A 207 17.96 22.12 -16.57
C ASN A 207 17.74 23.44 -15.83
N THR A 208 17.91 24.53 -16.56
CA THR A 208 17.73 25.88 -16.02
C THR A 208 16.79 26.65 -16.91
N THR A 209 16.05 27.57 -16.31
CA THR A 209 15.07 28.42 -17.04
C THR A 209 15.39 29.90 -16.90
N VAL A 210 16.05 30.32 -15.82
CA VAL A 210 16.48 31.70 -15.60
C VAL A 210 17.89 31.67 -15.01
N LEU A 211 18.85 32.33 -15.68
CA LEU A 211 20.18 32.62 -15.14
C LEU A 211 20.60 34.06 -15.46
N PRO A 212 21.41 34.68 -14.58
CA PRO A 212 22.16 35.87 -14.92
C PRO A 212 23.16 35.59 -16.04
N VAL A 213 23.40 36.60 -16.90
CA VAL A 213 24.30 36.48 -18.06
C VAL A 213 25.73 36.04 -17.70
N TRP A 214 26.17 36.34 -16.47
CA TRP A 214 27.51 36.03 -15.98
C TRP A 214 27.63 34.63 -15.37
N LEU A 215 26.52 33.90 -15.23
CA LEU A 215 26.45 32.61 -14.55
C LEU A 215 26.11 31.50 -15.55
N ALA A 216 26.92 30.46 -15.57
CA ALA A 216 26.72 29.25 -16.35
C ALA A 216 26.32 28.08 -15.44
N PHE A 217 25.56 27.12 -15.98
CA PHE A 217 25.19 25.90 -15.29
C PHE A 217 25.69 24.67 -16.06
N ASN A 218 26.35 23.76 -15.35
CA ASN A 218 26.72 22.45 -15.87
C ASN A 218 25.73 21.39 -15.35
N PRO A 219 24.82 20.88 -16.20
CA PRO A 219 23.82 19.89 -15.79
C PRO A 219 24.41 18.51 -15.49
N ALA A 220 25.60 18.17 -16.02
CA ALA A 220 26.23 16.87 -15.78
C ALA A 220 26.81 16.75 -14.36
N THR A 221 27.29 17.87 -13.81
CA THR A 221 27.84 17.94 -12.45
C THR A 221 26.92 18.64 -11.46
N ALA A 222 25.81 19.21 -11.93
CA ALA A 222 24.89 20.04 -11.16
C ALA A 222 25.57 21.24 -10.47
N THR A 223 26.51 21.89 -11.18
CA THR A 223 27.29 23.02 -10.66
C THR A 223 27.04 24.33 -11.43
N LEU A 224 26.95 25.42 -10.69
CA LEU A 224 26.89 26.80 -11.17
C LEU A 224 28.28 27.42 -11.09
N THR A 225 28.75 28.04 -12.17
CA THR A 225 30.05 28.73 -12.23
C THR A 225 29.97 30.04 -13.00
N GLY A 226 30.75 31.03 -12.62
CA GLY A 226 30.77 32.34 -13.29
C GLY A 226 31.53 33.39 -12.50
N THR A 227 31.54 34.63 -12.99
CA THR A 227 32.17 35.77 -12.28
C THR A 227 31.23 36.98 -12.37
N PRO A 228 30.56 37.38 -11.28
CA PRO A 228 29.68 38.54 -11.30
C PRO A 228 30.49 39.83 -11.42
N ALA A 229 30.10 40.70 -12.35
CA ALA A 229 30.77 42.00 -12.53
C ALA A 229 30.27 43.09 -11.58
N ILE A 230 29.05 42.95 -11.06
CA ILE A 230 28.34 43.98 -10.30
C ILE A 230 27.65 43.33 -9.10
N ALA A 231 27.71 44.00 -7.94
CA ALA A 231 26.95 43.64 -6.76
C ALA A 231 25.44 43.80 -6.99
N GLY A 232 24.63 42.93 -6.40
CA GLY A 232 23.18 42.96 -6.61
C GLY A 232 22.49 41.67 -6.22
N SER A 233 21.17 41.61 -6.45
CA SER A 233 20.37 40.40 -6.28
C SER A 233 19.94 39.88 -7.64
N PHE A 234 20.17 38.60 -7.87
CA PHE A 234 19.97 37.95 -9.15
C PHE A 234 19.06 36.74 -9.01
N SER A 235 18.10 36.58 -9.92
CA SER A 235 17.21 35.40 -9.89
C SER A 235 17.85 34.23 -10.63
N VAL A 236 17.80 33.05 -10.02
CA VAL A 236 18.26 31.78 -10.61
C VAL A 236 17.15 30.75 -10.50
N THR A 237 16.64 30.26 -11.62
CA THR A 237 15.57 29.24 -11.64
C THR A 237 16.08 27.94 -12.22
N LEU A 238 15.96 26.88 -11.42
CA LEU A 238 16.48 25.55 -11.68
C LEU A 238 15.33 24.56 -11.68
N LYS A 239 15.37 23.61 -12.60
CA LYS A 239 14.42 22.49 -12.65
C LYS A 239 15.19 21.19 -12.75
N VAL A 240 14.75 20.21 -11.97
CA VAL A 240 15.26 18.85 -12.01
C VAL A 240 14.13 17.90 -12.39
N THR A 241 14.47 16.90 -13.21
CA THR A 241 13.57 15.87 -13.71
C THR A 241 14.14 14.50 -13.35
N ASP A 242 13.31 13.59 -12.86
CA ASP A 242 13.71 12.22 -12.58
C ASP A 242 13.50 11.28 -13.78
N ALA A 243 13.97 10.05 -13.69
CA ALA A 243 13.88 9.06 -14.76
C ALA A 243 12.44 8.68 -15.15
N ASN A 244 11.45 8.94 -14.29
CA ASN A 244 10.03 8.68 -14.55
C ASN A 244 9.29 9.93 -15.05
N GLY A 245 10.00 11.03 -15.31
CA GLY A 245 9.40 12.28 -15.78
C GLY A 245 8.79 13.14 -14.67
N GLY A 246 8.98 12.80 -13.39
CA GLY A 246 8.64 13.68 -12.27
C GLY A 246 9.53 14.92 -12.31
N THR A 247 8.96 16.11 -12.10
CA THR A 247 9.72 17.37 -12.17
C THR A 247 9.50 18.24 -10.95
N THR A 248 10.53 18.95 -10.53
CA THR A 248 10.42 20.02 -9.54
C THR A 248 11.22 21.25 -9.99
N THR A 249 10.74 22.44 -9.65
CA THR A 249 11.35 23.71 -10.04
C THR A 249 11.53 24.58 -8.80
N ARG A 250 12.69 25.22 -8.68
CA ARG A 250 12.97 26.15 -7.58
C ARG A 250 13.65 27.41 -8.10
N THR A 251 13.18 28.54 -7.58
CA THR A 251 13.76 29.87 -7.84
C THR A 251 14.53 30.32 -6.62
N TYR A 252 15.77 30.76 -6.83
CA TYR A 252 16.65 31.31 -5.82
C TYR A 252 16.91 32.78 -6.08
N THR A 253 17.15 33.53 -5.01
CA THR A 253 17.71 34.88 -5.06
C THR A 253 19.18 34.79 -4.69
N LEU A 254 20.06 34.87 -5.68
CA LEU A 254 21.50 34.90 -5.50
C LEU A 254 21.95 36.33 -5.18
N LYS A 255 22.45 36.52 -3.96
CA LYS A 255 23.02 37.79 -3.52
C LYS A 255 24.49 37.87 -3.95
N VAL A 256 24.91 39.04 -4.41
CA VAL A 256 26.30 39.38 -4.73
C VAL A 256 26.64 40.68 -4.00
N SER A 257 27.72 40.65 -3.23
CA SER A 257 28.29 41.81 -2.53
C SER A 257 29.43 42.48 -3.27
#